data_AF-A0A8C0WUN1-F1
#
_entry.id   AF-A0A8C0WUN1-F1
#
_cell.length_a   1.000
_cell.length_b   1.000
_cell.length_c   1.000
_cell.angle_alpha   90.00
_cell.angle_beta   90.00
_cell.angle_gamma   90.00
#
_symmetry.space_group_name_H-M   'P 1'
#
loop_
_entity.id
_entity.type
_entity.pdbx_description
1 polymer ?
#
loop_
_entity_poly.entity_id
_entity_poly.type
_entity_poly.pdbx_seq_one_letter_code
_entity_poly.pdbx_strand_id
1 'polypeptide(L)'
;MENNVMFYFKINIRDAVKLHFWMSETTKSLFFFSDSYHAYLVYVFDNGTVQPQDYPLNLEVQSVTYKSQDKCPYMAFHNNVFRVIYFLDKGENLSIWSQIVYPENTGLHTIVETYGPKVLAIAQDSHYEIALGYCTKTLVITFTQIAQYELKPDYFKQQQKDSGLLVVQLRPSEYSKTCPIAQKVSAHGEDQKLYFKNVFSGTECKHRDFSYVIHRYDWGKYGCPLRVDFREKFQPVIQVSDENGVYGDVDVNFIVWEIHGRDDYTFNSTMKQSGCLNEAQTWKTMMEMNENLPLDMVWGPENYRPCFSYAIGKPGDLSQPYEILNISNKNHLVWPTDHVGMYVFRAKVLDPNFSFCNLTAIFAVETIGVIPKPNVYLVAAFLFILMLVFFTILVLSYFHYQRIYRQYIYEPLHKPQNKQKKN
;
A
#
# COMPACT_ATOMS: atom_id res chain seq x y z
N MET A 1 -11.39 -56.36 24.33
CA MET A 1 -10.38 -55.43 24.89
C MET A 1 -11.13 -54.44 25.77
N GLU A 2 -11.21 -54.75 27.05
CA GLU A 2 -11.89 -53.97 28.09
C GLU A 2 -10.93 -52.94 28.69
N ASN A 3 -10.53 -51.92 27.94
CA ASN A 3 -9.66 -50.86 28.48
C ASN A 3 -10.27 -49.49 28.24
N ASN A 4 -11.34 -49.21 28.98
CA ASN A 4 -11.94 -47.88 29.13
C ASN A 4 -11.10 -47.00 30.08
N VAL A 5 -9.77 -47.05 29.96
CA VAL A 5 -8.85 -46.30 30.82
C VAL A 5 -8.36 -45.07 30.08
N MET A 6 -8.63 -43.89 30.66
CA MET A 6 -8.14 -42.62 30.14
C MET A 6 -6.79 -42.27 30.76
N PHE A 7 -5.85 -41.86 29.92
CA PHE A 7 -4.56 -41.35 30.34
C PHE A 7 -4.40 -39.90 29.88
N TYR A 8 -3.93 -39.06 30.78
CA TYR A 8 -3.58 -37.68 30.49
C TYR A 8 -2.07 -37.49 30.48
N PHE A 9 -1.57 -36.85 29.44
CA PHE A 9 -0.18 -36.43 29.36
C PHE A 9 -0.10 -35.09 28.64
N LYS A 10 1.01 -34.39 28.84
CA LYS A 10 1.30 -33.15 28.12
C LYS A 10 2.58 -33.30 27.34
N ILE A 11 2.65 -32.57 26.23
CA ILE A 11 3.90 -32.44 25.46
C ILE A 11 5.00 -31.95 26.42
N ASN A 12 6.20 -32.54 26.31
CA ASN A 12 7.37 -32.28 27.16
C ASN A 12 7.28 -32.78 28.61
N ILE A 13 6.26 -33.57 28.97
CA ILE A 13 6.23 -34.34 30.23
C ILE A 13 6.46 -35.81 29.91
N ARG A 14 7.33 -36.48 30.68
CA ARG A 14 7.69 -37.90 30.46
C ARG A 14 6.64 -38.89 30.97
N ASP A 15 5.84 -38.50 31.95
CA ASP A 15 4.89 -39.38 32.60
C ASP A 15 3.45 -39.09 32.16
N ALA A 16 2.68 -40.16 31.97
CA ALA A 16 1.23 -40.09 31.84
C ALA A 16 0.55 -40.36 33.19
N VAL A 17 -0.59 -39.70 33.41
CA VAL A 17 -1.41 -39.86 34.61
C VAL A 17 -2.68 -40.60 34.22
N LYS A 18 -2.98 -41.68 34.94
CA LYS A 18 -4.26 -42.38 34.80
C LYS A 18 -5.37 -41.51 35.40
N LEU A 19 -6.36 -41.16 34.58
CA LEU A 19 -7.54 -40.43 35.00
C LEU A 19 -8.56 -41.37 35.67
N HIS A 20 -9.54 -40.79 36.37
CA HIS A 20 -10.58 -41.57 37.02
C HIS A 20 -11.52 -42.17 35.97
N PHE A 21 -12.26 -43.18 36.38
CA PHE A 21 -13.22 -43.86 35.53
C PHE A 21 -14.57 -43.14 35.62
N TRP A 22 -15.01 -42.54 34.51
CA TRP A 22 -16.29 -41.80 34.43
C TRP A 22 -17.34 -42.48 33.55
N MET A 23 -16.96 -43.51 32.79
CA MET A 23 -17.84 -44.17 31.82
C MET A 23 -18.44 -45.42 32.46
N SER A 24 -19.77 -45.56 32.48
CA SER A 24 -20.37 -46.84 32.87
C SER A 24 -20.15 -47.89 31.78
N GLU A 25 -19.98 -49.15 32.17
CA GLU A 25 -19.91 -50.27 31.20
C GLU A 25 -21.24 -50.51 30.48
N THR A 26 -22.34 -49.99 31.03
CA THR A 26 -23.70 -50.24 30.54
C THR A 26 -24.21 -49.22 29.53
N THR A 27 -23.80 -47.95 29.63
CA THR A 27 -24.21 -46.87 28.71
C THR A 27 -23.16 -46.62 27.66
N LYS A 28 -23.58 -46.55 26.39
CA LYS A 28 -22.69 -46.15 25.30
C LYS A 28 -22.30 -44.69 25.48
N SER A 29 -21.00 -44.43 25.59
CA SER A 29 -20.47 -43.08 25.78
C SER A 29 -19.33 -42.78 24.81
N LEU A 30 -19.21 -41.51 24.42
CA LEU A 30 -18.13 -40.98 23.58
C LEU A 30 -17.44 -39.83 24.31
N PHE A 31 -16.12 -39.74 24.16
CA PHE A 31 -15.35 -38.59 24.62
C PHE A 31 -15.08 -37.64 23.46
N PHE A 32 -15.34 -36.35 23.64
CA PHE A 32 -15.24 -35.33 22.60
C PHE A 32 -14.49 -34.09 23.09
N PHE A 33 -13.67 -33.48 22.24
CA PHE A 33 -12.99 -32.21 22.49
C PHE A 33 -13.50 -31.14 21.52
N SER A 34 -13.81 -29.96 22.04
CA SER A 34 -14.11 -28.78 21.24
C SER A 34 -12.86 -28.03 20.79
N ASP A 35 -13.01 -27.16 19.79
CA ASP A 35 -11.95 -26.26 19.29
C ASP A 35 -11.40 -25.31 20.37
N SER A 36 -12.17 -25.05 21.42
CA SER A 36 -11.76 -24.26 22.59
C SER A 36 -11.14 -25.12 23.70
N TYR A 37 -10.72 -26.35 23.40
CA TYR A 37 -10.14 -27.32 24.34
C TYR A 37 -11.04 -27.73 25.52
N HIS A 38 -12.35 -27.47 25.45
CA HIS A 38 -13.29 -28.02 26.43
C HIS A 38 -13.58 -29.49 26.10
N ALA A 39 -13.49 -30.33 27.12
CA ALA A 39 -13.75 -31.77 27.02
C ALA A 39 -15.19 -32.08 27.43
N TYR A 40 -15.85 -32.96 26.69
CA TYR A 40 -17.22 -33.38 26.91
C TYR A 40 -17.31 -34.89 26.88
N LEU A 41 -18.17 -35.43 27.74
CA LEU A 41 -18.56 -36.82 27.74
C LEU A 41 -20.01 -36.90 27.23
N VAL A 42 -20.22 -37.60 26.13
CA VAL A 42 -21.50 -37.69 25.45
C VAL A 42 -22.08 -39.07 25.69
N TYR A 43 -23.23 -39.14 26.37
CA TYR A 43 -23.94 -40.39 26.63
C TYR A 43 -25.02 -40.61 25.58
N VAL A 44 -25.13 -41.85 25.10
CA VAL A 44 -26.16 -42.30 24.17
C VAL A 44 -26.99 -43.35 24.88
N PHE A 45 -28.24 -43.02 25.18
CA PHE A 45 -29.18 -43.92 25.85
C PHE A 45 -29.90 -44.81 24.83
N ASP A 46 -30.43 -45.95 25.28
CA ASP A 46 -31.09 -46.94 24.41
C ASP A 46 -32.34 -46.40 23.69
N ASN A 47 -32.94 -45.33 24.22
CA ASN A 47 -34.05 -44.61 23.59
C ASN A 47 -33.61 -43.65 22.45
N GLY A 48 -32.31 -43.62 22.12
CA GLY A 48 -31.74 -42.75 21.09
C GLY A 48 -31.48 -41.30 21.54
N THR A 49 -31.72 -40.96 22.82
CA THR A 49 -31.38 -39.63 23.34
C THR A 49 -29.87 -39.49 23.56
N VAL A 50 -29.34 -38.34 23.15
CA VAL A 50 -27.93 -37.99 23.28
C VAL A 50 -27.81 -36.85 24.29
N GLN A 51 -27.03 -37.07 25.36
CA GLN A 51 -26.82 -36.07 26.40
C GLN A 51 -25.32 -35.77 26.56
N PRO A 52 -24.87 -34.55 26.24
CA PRO A 52 -23.52 -34.10 26.54
C PRO A 52 -23.41 -33.69 28.01
N GLN A 53 -22.27 -34.00 28.64
CA GLN A 53 -21.88 -33.58 29.97
C GLN A 53 -20.47 -33.00 29.94
N ASP A 54 -20.26 -31.86 30.59
CA ASP A 54 -18.95 -31.25 30.72
C ASP A 54 -18.01 -32.15 31.51
N TYR A 55 -16.84 -32.42 30.94
CA TYR A 55 -15.80 -33.20 31.59
C TYR A 55 -14.77 -32.27 32.24
N PRO A 56 -14.66 -32.24 33.59
CA PRO A 56 -13.81 -31.30 34.30
C PRO A 56 -12.34 -31.75 34.30
N LEU A 57 -11.72 -31.81 33.12
CA LEU A 57 -10.38 -32.33 32.90
C LEU A 57 -9.33 -31.68 33.81
N ASN A 58 -9.35 -30.35 33.97
CA ASN A 58 -8.39 -29.63 34.81
C ASN A 58 -8.49 -30.01 36.29
N LEU A 59 -9.71 -30.12 36.82
CA LEU A 59 -9.94 -30.52 38.22
C LEU A 59 -9.52 -31.96 38.46
N GLU A 60 -9.75 -32.83 37.48
CA GLU A 60 -9.36 -34.22 37.58
C GLU A 60 -7.84 -34.39 37.57
N VAL A 61 -7.14 -33.71 36.66
CA VAL A 61 -5.68 -33.71 36.62
C VAL A 61 -5.14 -33.22 37.96
N GLN A 62 -5.67 -32.11 38.50
CA GLN A 62 -5.31 -31.59 39.82
C GLN A 62 -5.54 -32.62 40.93
N SER A 63 -6.70 -33.29 40.93
CA SER A 63 -7.06 -34.32 41.91
C SER A 63 -6.09 -35.50 41.89
N VAL A 64 -5.68 -35.98 40.71
CA VAL A 64 -4.76 -37.12 40.62
C VAL A 64 -3.35 -36.69 41.02
N THR A 65 -2.91 -35.50 40.61
CA THR A 65 -1.58 -34.96 40.96
C THR A 65 -1.46 -34.46 42.40
N TYR A 66 -2.58 -34.27 43.11
CA TYR A 66 -2.56 -33.86 44.52
C TYR A 66 -1.77 -34.86 45.39
N LYS A 67 -1.91 -36.16 45.09
CA LYS A 67 -1.20 -37.23 45.80
C LYS A 67 0.30 -37.24 45.53
N SER A 68 0.75 -36.76 44.36
CA SER A 68 2.18 -36.68 44.03
C SER A 68 2.85 -35.40 44.55
N GLN A 69 2.10 -34.49 45.20
CA GLN A 69 2.57 -33.15 45.59
C GLN A 69 3.15 -32.32 44.43
N ASP A 70 2.83 -32.66 43.18
CA ASP A 70 3.31 -31.97 41.99
C ASP A 70 2.67 -30.57 41.90
N LYS A 71 3.41 -29.54 42.32
CA LYS A 71 3.01 -28.13 42.18
C LYS A 71 3.54 -27.54 40.88
N CYS A 72 2.81 -26.59 40.30
CA CYS A 72 3.32 -25.81 39.20
C CYS A 72 4.39 -24.84 39.72
N PRO A 73 5.59 -24.76 39.11
CA PRO A 73 6.64 -23.88 39.58
C PRO A 73 6.31 -22.39 39.38
N TYR A 74 5.38 -22.06 38.49
CA TYR A 74 4.90 -20.69 38.25
C TYR A 74 3.39 -20.56 38.53
N MET A 75 2.95 -19.35 38.82
CA MET A 75 1.55 -19.02 39.06
C MET A 75 0.83 -18.58 37.79
N ALA A 76 1.51 -17.82 36.93
CA ALA A 76 0.93 -17.31 35.69
C ALA A 76 1.97 -17.22 34.57
N PHE A 77 1.51 -17.46 33.34
CA PHE A 77 2.28 -17.27 32.12
C PHE A 77 1.40 -16.56 31.09
N HIS A 78 1.69 -15.28 30.86
CA HIS A 78 0.93 -14.40 29.98
C HIS A 78 1.76 -14.01 28.76
N ASN A 79 1.09 -13.69 27.66
CA ASN A 79 1.71 -13.18 26.44
C ASN A 79 0.70 -12.32 25.66
N ASN A 80 1.17 -11.50 24.72
CA ASN A 80 0.34 -10.70 23.81
C ASN A 80 0.17 -11.33 22.43
N VAL A 81 0.27 -12.64 22.33
CA VAL A 81 0.17 -13.32 21.05
C VAL A 81 -1.29 -13.67 20.78
N PHE A 82 -1.92 -12.80 20.00
CA PHE A 82 -3.34 -12.91 19.67
C PHE A 82 -3.61 -13.72 18.39
N ARG A 83 -2.60 -13.86 17.52
CA ARG A 83 -2.74 -14.57 16.23
C ARG A 83 -1.80 -15.76 16.17
N VAL A 84 -2.27 -16.83 15.54
CA VAL A 84 -1.44 -18.04 15.30
C VAL A 84 -0.41 -17.78 14.20
N ILE A 85 -0.65 -16.81 13.32
CA ILE A 85 0.21 -16.46 12.18
C ILE A 85 0.36 -14.93 12.10
N TYR A 86 1.60 -14.47 11.94
CA TYR A 86 1.98 -13.09 11.63
C TYR A 86 2.72 -13.04 10.30
N PHE A 87 2.41 -12.03 9.48
CA PHE A 87 3.15 -11.68 8.28
C PHE A 87 4.05 -10.48 8.59
N LEU A 88 5.27 -10.51 8.10
CA LEU A 88 6.26 -9.44 8.28
C LEU A 88 6.85 -9.11 6.92
N ASP A 89 6.72 -7.85 6.50
CA ASP A 89 7.35 -7.35 5.29
C ASP A 89 8.72 -6.70 5.59
N LYS A 90 9.44 -6.31 4.54
CA LYS A 90 10.74 -5.66 4.67
C LYS A 90 10.63 -4.36 5.46
N GLY A 91 11.54 -4.14 6.39
CA GLY A 91 11.57 -2.95 7.24
C GLY A 91 10.54 -2.94 8.37
N GLU A 92 9.62 -3.91 8.42
CA GLU A 92 8.70 -4.06 9.54
C GLU A 92 9.36 -4.77 10.73
N ASN A 93 8.90 -4.42 11.93
CA ASN A 93 9.35 -5.01 13.18
C ASN A 93 8.15 -5.62 13.92
N LEU A 94 8.27 -6.88 14.32
CA LEU A 94 7.27 -7.54 15.17
C LEU A 94 7.80 -7.66 16.58
N SER A 95 7.11 -7.05 17.55
CA SER A 95 7.44 -7.17 18.97
C SER A 95 6.38 -7.97 19.71
N ILE A 96 6.80 -9.06 20.34
CA ILE A 96 5.97 -9.87 21.24
C ILE A 96 6.54 -9.83 22.65
N TRP A 97 5.68 -9.92 23.66
CA TRP A 97 6.11 -10.05 25.04
C TRP A 97 5.51 -11.30 25.69
N SER A 98 6.26 -11.83 26.65
CA SER A 98 5.81 -12.88 27.55
C SER A 98 6.16 -12.50 28.98
N GLN A 99 5.29 -12.86 29.90
CA GLN A 99 5.46 -12.59 31.32
C GLN A 99 5.25 -13.88 32.11
N ILE A 100 6.20 -14.19 32.98
CA ILE A 100 6.11 -15.31 33.92
C ILE A 100 6.11 -14.77 35.35
N VAL A 101 5.15 -15.24 36.15
CA VAL A 101 5.02 -14.90 37.57
C VAL A 101 5.25 -16.15 38.40
N TYR A 102 6.20 -16.09 39.33
CA TYR A 102 6.61 -17.24 40.13
C TYR A 102 7.05 -16.85 41.55
N PRO A 103 7.04 -17.79 42.51
CA PRO A 103 7.50 -17.51 43.88
C PRO A 103 8.99 -17.14 43.92
N GLU A 104 9.38 -16.29 44.87
CA GLU A 104 10.78 -15.99 45.13
C GLU A 104 11.63 -17.28 45.30
N ASN A 105 12.89 -17.22 44.87
CA ASN A 105 13.88 -18.31 44.91
C ASN A 105 13.69 -19.48 43.93
N THR A 106 12.72 -19.42 43.00
CA THR A 106 12.55 -20.48 41.97
C THR A 106 13.42 -20.24 40.73
N GLY A 107 13.70 -18.98 40.37
CA GLY A 107 14.63 -18.63 39.29
C GLY A 107 14.12 -18.95 37.87
N LEU A 108 12.81 -18.86 37.62
CA LEU A 108 12.23 -19.20 36.32
C LEU A 108 12.45 -18.12 35.25
N HIS A 109 12.43 -18.54 33.99
CA HIS A 109 12.50 -17.64 32.84
C HIS A 109 11.73 -18.20 31.65
N THR A 110 11.41 -17.34 30.68
CA THR A 110 10.85 -17.76 29.40
C THR A 110 11.98 -18.23 28.47
N ILE A 111 11.79 -19.39 27.86
CA ILE A 111 12.62 -19.93 26.78
C ILE A 111 11.92 -19.63 25.45
N VAL A 112 12.70 -19.09 24.51
CA VAL A 112 12.28 -18.80 23.14
C VAL A 112 12.94 -19.82 22.23
N GLU A 113 12.14 -20.72 21.67
CA GLU A 113 12.61 -21.70 20.70
C GLU A 113 12.18 -21.27 19.30
N THR A 114 13.14 -21.24 18.38
CA THR A 114 12.88 -20.88 16.98
C THR A 114 13.21 -22.02 16.06
N TYR A 115 12.28 -22.36 15.18
CA TYR A 115 12.43 -23.41 14.18
C TYR A 115 12.22 -22.83 12.79
N GLY A 116 13.10 -23.17 11.85
CA GLY A 116 13.03 -22.68 10.48
C GLY A 116 14.32 -22.00 10.03
N PRO A 117 14.29 -21.33 8.87
CA PRO A 117 15.44 -20.62 8.33
C PRO A 117 15.74 -19.36 9.16
N LYS A 118 17.02 -19.02 9.28
CA LYS A 118 17.48 -17.82 10.02
C LYS A 118 17.33 -16.57 9.17
N VAL A 119 16.09 -16.19 8.90
CA VAL A 119 15.74 -15.04 8.04
C VAL A 119 15.54 -13.74 8.83
N LEU A 120 15.16 -13.83 10.10
CA LEU A 120 14.97 -12.68 10.98
C LEU A 120 16.07 -12.63 12.04
N ALA A 121 16.49 -11.41 12.35
CA ALA A 121 17.26 -11.13 13.56
C ALA A 121 16.31 -10.98 14.74
N ILE A 122 16.74 -11.50 15.89
CA ILE A 122 15.93 -11.59 17.11
C ILE A 122 16.68 -10.82 18.19
N ALA A 123 16.08 -9.72 18.64
CA ALA A 123 16.53 -8.99 19.81
C ALA A 123 15.66 -9.40 21.01
N GLN A 124 16.30 -9.63 22.15
CA GLN A 124 15.63 -10.01 23.40
C GLN A 124 15.98 -9.00 24.48
N ASP A 125 14.95 -8.51 25.16
CA ASP A 125 15.10 -7.60 26.28
C ASP A 125 14.27 -8.11 27.46
N SER A 126 14.89 -8.16 28.64
CA SER A 126 14.30 -8.80 29.81
C SER A 126 14.22 -7.84 30.99
N HIS A 127 13.01 -7.68 31.50
CA HIS A 127 12.70 -6.90 32.68
C HIS A 127 12.30 -7.82 33.83
N TYR A 128 12.69 -7.43 35.04
CA TYR A 128 12.47 -8.23 36.23
C TYR A 128 12.02 -7.35 37.40
N GLU A 129 11.00 -7.81 38.10
CA GLU A 129 10.38 -7.12 39.23
C GLU A 129 10.10 -8.11 40.37
N ILE A 130 10.19 -7.64 41.61
CA ILE A 130 9.87 -8.41 42.81
C ILE A 130 8.83 -7.65 43.62
N ALA A 131 7.74 -8.30 43.97
CA ALA A 131 6.72 -7.75 44.86
C ALA A 131 6.05 -8.85 45.67
N LEU A 132 5.88 -8.62 46.99
CA LEU A 132 5.05 -9.45 47.87
C LEU A 132 5.39 -10.96 47.88
N GLY A 133 6.68 -11.34 47.78
CA GLY A 133 7.09 -12.74 47.76
C GLY A 133 7.03 -13.40 46.37
N TYR A 134 6.73 -12.62 45.33
CA TYR A 134 6.63 -13.06 43.95
C TYR A 134 7.61 -12.31 43.06
N CYS A 135 8.19 -13.06 42.13
CA CYS A 135 9.03 -12.57 41.05
C CYS A 135 8.20 -12.53 39.76
N THR A 136 8.25 -11.40 39.07
CA THR A 136 7.70 -11.23 37.73
C THR A 136 8.84 -10.99 36.76
N LYS A 137 8.92 -11.81 35.71
CA LYS A 137 9.91 -11.64 34.64
C LYS A 137 9.19 -11.45 33.32
N THR A 138 9.41 -10.30 32.70
CA THR A 138 8.85 -9.94 31.39
C THR A 138 9.95 -10.01 30.35
N LEU A 139 9.73 -10.76 29.28
CA LEU A 139 10.64 -10.89 28.14
C LEU A 139 9.95 -10.28 26.92
N VAL A 140 10.57 -9.25 26.34
CA VAL A 140 10.19 -8.64 25.07
C VAL A 140 11.12 -9.17 23.99
N ILE A 141 10.54 -9.63 22.89
CA ILE A 141 11.25 -10.23 21.77
C ILE A 141 10.86 -9.42 20.54
N THR A 142 11.85 -8.88 19.85
CA THR A 142 11.64 -8.12 18.62
C THR A 142 12.28 -8.85 17.46
N PHE A 143 11.48 -9.12 16.43
CA PHE A 143 11.90 -9.71 15.17
C PHE A 143 12.07 -8.62 14.14
N THR A 144 13.24 -8.56 13.51
CA THR A 144 13.59 -7.55 12.50
C THR A 144 14.32 -8.20 11.33
N GLN A 145 14.05 -7.74 10.12
CA GLN A 145 14.84 -8.12 8.96
C GLN A 145 16.01 -7.15 8.75
N ILE A 146 17.22 -7.65 8.55
CA ILE A 146 18.45 -6.83 8.38
C ILE A 146 19.07 -6.98 6.98
N ALA A 147 18.34 -7.57 6.02
CA ALA A 147 18.86 -7.76 4.67
C ALA A 147 18.81 -6.45 3.87
N GLN A 148 19.93 -6.10 3.23
CA GLN A 148 20.00 -5.01 2.24
C GLN A 148 20.08 -5.62 0.84
N TYR A 149 19.09 -5.31 0.01
CA TYR A 149 18.94 -5.87 -1.33
C TYR A 149 19.63 -5.05 -2.42
N GLU A 150 19.79 -3.73 -2.21
CA GLU A 150 20.38 -2.80 -3.20
C GLU A 150 21.79 -3.19 -3.68
N LEU A 151 22.58 -3.84 -2.83
CA LEU A 151 23.99 -4.15 -3.10
C LEU A 151 24.22 -5.61 -3.54
N LYS A 152 23.15 -6.38 -3.72
CA LYS A 152 23.26 -7.82 -4.01
C LYS A 152 23.22 -8.05 -5.53
N PRO A 153 24.09 -8.92 -6.06
CA PRO A 153 24.19 -9.16 -7.51
C PRO A 153 22.98 -9.94 -8.07
N ASP A 154 22.27 -10.70 -7.23
CA ASP A 154 21.09 -11.48 -7.62
C ASP A 154 19.99 -11.24 -6.58
N TYR A 155 19.04 -10.38 -6.96
CA TYR A 155 17.92 -9.97 -6.12
C TYR A 155 17.00 -11.15 -5.78
N PHE A 156 16.58 -11.94 -6.77
CA PHE A 156 15.61 -13.02 -6.57
C PHE A 156 16.17 -14.15 -5.71
N LYS A 157 17.43 -14.52 -5.92
CA LYS A 157 18.08 -15.54 -5.09
C LYS A 157 18.21 -15.10 -3.63
N GLN A 158 18.49 -13.81 -3.40
CA GLN A 158 18.56 -13.27 -2.05
C GLN A 158 17.16 -13.20 -1.43
N GLN A 159 16.15 -12.77 -2.18
CA GLN A 159 14.75 -12.77 -1.74
C GLN A 159 14.31 -14.17 -1.30
N GLN A 160 14.56 -15.19 -2.12
CA GLN A 160 14.21 -16.57 -1.80
C GLN A 160 14.93 -17.10 -0.55
N LYS A 161 16.16 -16.64 -0.29
CA LYS A 161 16.92 -17.02 0.90
C LYS A 161 16.38 -16.35 2.16
N ASP A 162 15.89 -15.12 2.03
CA ASP A 162 15.43 -14.30 3.14
C ASP A 162 13.91 -14.41 3.38
N SER A 163 13.18 -15.11 2.50
CA SER A 163 11.78 -15.49 2.69
C SER A 163 11.66 -16.87 3.35
N GLY A 164 10.70 -17.05 4.26
CA GLY A 164 10.39 -18.37 4.81
C GLY A 164 9.52 -18.36 6.08
N LEU A 165 9.13 -19.57 6.49
CA LEU A 165 8.34 -19.81 7.70
C LEU A 165 9.25 -19.95 8.94
N LEU A 166 9.07 -19.07 9.92
CA LEU A 166 9.72 -19.12 11.22
C LEU A 166 8.71 -19.47 12.31
N VAL A 167 8.82 -20.65 12.90
CA VAL A 167 7.98 -21.04 14.03
C VAL A 167 8.67 -20.63 15.32
N VAL A 168 7.98 -19.85 16.15
CA VAL A 168 8.49 -19.36 17.43
C VAL A 168 7.64 -19.93 18.55
N GLN A 169 8.26 -20.73 19.41
CA GLN A 169 7.60 -21.27 20.58
C GLN A 169 8.10 -20.57 21.85
N LEU A 170 7.15 -20.04 22.61
CA LEU A 170 7.39 -19.48 23.93
C LEU A 170 7.00 -20.52 24.98
N ARG A 171 7.93 -20.85 25.88
CA ARG A 171 7.64 -21.75 26.99
C ARG A 171 8.36 -21.36 28.27
N PRO A 172 7.79 -21.64 29.45
CA PRO A 172 8.52 -21.58 30.70
C PRO A 172 9.74 -22.51 30.73
N SER A 173 10.76 -22.14 31.51
CA SER A 173 11.97 -22.95 31.73
C SER A 173 11.67 -24.27 32.43
N GLU A 174 10.73 -24.25 33.36
CA GLU A 174 10.23 -25.44 34.06
C GLU A 174 8.72 -25.60 33.87
N TYR A 175 8.28 -26.85 33.79
CA TYR A 175 6.90 -27.19 33.50
C TYR A 175 6.46 -28.41 34.30
N SER A 176 5.18 -28.43 34.69
CA SER A 176 4.57 -29.52 35.47
C SER A 176 3.19 -29.90 34.92
N LYS A 177 2.70 -31.08 35.33
CA LYS A 177 1.39 -31.65 34.94
C LYS A 177 0.24 -30.72 35.31
N THR A 178 0.37 -29.98 36.41
CA THR A 178 -0.64 -29.03 36.92
C THR A 178 -0.61 -27.66 36.27
N CYS A 179 0.43 -27.34 35.48
CA CYS A 179 0.59 -26.02 34.87
C CYS A 179 -0.33 -25.79 33.66
N PRO A 180 -0.81 -24.58 33.37
CA PRO A 180 -1.55 -24.30 32.14
C PRO A 180 -0.69 -24.55 30.89
N ILE A 181 -1.31 -24.94 29.77
CA ILE A 181 -0.60 -25.22 28.52
C ILE A 181 -0.10 -23.91 27.92
N ALA A 182 1.20 -23.83 27.58
CA ALA A 182 1.77 -22.70 26.87
C ALA A 182 1.23 -22.63 25.43
N GLN A 183 0.80 -21.44 25.00
CA GLN A 183 0.33 -21.20 23.64
C GLN A 183 1.50 -21.33 22.64
N LYS A 184 1.24 -22.02 21.52
CA LYS A 184 2.16 -22.10 20.39
C LYS A 184 1.87 -20.96 19.41
N VAL A 185 2.93 -20.37 18.85
CA VAL A 185 2.83 -19.29 17.86
C VAL A 185 3.57 -19.73 16.60
N SER A 186 3.01 -19.42 15.43
CA SER A 186 3.72 -19.54 14.16
C SER A 186 3.86 -18.13 13.56
N ALA A 187 4.98 -17.83 12.91
CA ALA A 187 5.13 -16.58 12.15
C ALA A 187 5.49 -16.96 10.71
N HIS A 188 4.67 -16.54 9.73
CA HIS A 188 4.93 -16.79 8.31
C HIS A 188 5.50 -15.52 7.69
N GLY A 189 6.67 -15.57 7.08
CA GLY A 189 6.98 -14.62 6.02
C GLY A 189 6.39 -15.13 4.72
N GLU A 190 5.23 -14.59 4.29
CA GLU A 190 4.91 -14.16 2.91
C GLU A 190 3.39 -14.11 2.58
N ASP A 191 3.08 -13.21 1.64
CA ASP A 191 1.84 -12.96 0.87
C ASP A 191 0.67 -12.24 1.58
N GLN A 192 0.95 -11.05 2.13
CA GLN A 192 -0.08 -10.02 2.09
C GLN A 192 -0.20 -9.52 0.65
N LYS A 193 -1.37 -9.74 0.03
CA LYS A 193 -1.70 -9.03 -1.20
C LYS A 193 -1.92 -7.56 -0.84
N LEU A 194 -0.84 -6.80 -0.95
CA LEU A 194 -0.89 -5.35 -0.87
C LEU A 194 -1.47 -4.84 -2.18
N TYR A 195 -2.68 -4.31 -2.10
CA TYR A 195 -3.37 -3.63 -3.16
C TYR A 195 -3.04 -2.15 -3.11
N PHE A 196 -2.81 -1.59 -4.29
CA PHE A 196 -2.72 -0.16 -4.45
C PHE A 196 -4.10 0.45 -4.47
N LYS A 197 -4.28 1.48 -3.65
CA LYS A 197 -5.44 2.36 -3.76
C LYS A 197 -4.94 3.77 -3.96
N ASN A 198 -5.28 4.37 -5.09
CA ASN A 198 -5.16 5.81 -5.22
C ASN A 198 -6.16 6.46 -4.28
N VAL A 199 -5.70 7.36 -3.42
CA VAL A 199 -6.57 8.20 -2.61
C VAL A 199 -6.50 9.61 -3.16
N PHE A 200 -7.59 10.06 -3.79
CA PHE A 200 -8.05 11.43 -3.62
C PHE A 200 -9.57 11.54 -3.70
N SER A 201 -10.04 12.54 -2.94
CA SER A 201 -11.39 12.78 -2.45
C SER A 201 -12.32 13.43 -3.49
N GLY A 202 -13.57 12.94 -3.55
CA GLY A 202 -14.71 13.87 -3.50
C GLY A 202 -15.29 14.43 -4.80
N THR A 203 -15.09 13.82 -5.97
CA THR A 203 -15.92 14.16 -7.14
C THR A 203 -16.56 12.92 -7.73
N GLU A 204 -17.90 12.93 -7.83
CA GLU A 204 -18.69 11.93 -8.54
C GLU A 204 -18.02 11.58 -9.88
N CYS A 205 -17.69 10.31 -10.03
CA CYS A 205 -17.13 9.78 -11.24
C CYS A 205 -18.19 9.83 -12.35
N LYS A 206 -18.14 10.87 -13.18
CA LYS A 206 -19.08 11.01 -14.30
C LYS A 206 -18.64 10.11 -15.43
N HIS A 207 -19.29 8.94 -15.53
CA HIS A 207 -19.16 8.05 -16.68
C HIS A 207 -19.48 8.80 -17.97
N ARG A 208 -18.49 8.88 -18.85
CA ARG A 208 -18.61 9.44 -20.19
C ARG A 208 -17.95 8.47 -21.15
N ASP A 209 -18.56 8.28 -22.31
CA ASP A 209 -17.96 7.46 -23.36
C ASP A 209 -16.80 8.23 -23.98
N PHE A 210 -15.59 7.89 -23.55
CA PHE A 210 -14.35 8.36 -24.14
C PHE A 210 -13.68 7.21 -24.90
N SER A 211 -13.18 7.51 -26.09
CA SER A 211 -12.30 6.65 -26.87
C SER A 211 -10.92 7.28 -26.91
N TYR A 212 -9.90 6.54 -26.47
CA TYR A 212 -8.50 6.91 -26.70
C TYR A 212 -7.96 5.99 -27.80
N VAL A 213 -7.10 6.54 -28.66
CA VAL A 213 -6.37 5.89 -29.78
C VAL A 213 -6.78 4.41 -29.98
N ILE A 214 -7.94 4.21 -30.64
CA ILE A 214 -8.47 2.93 -31.15
C ILE A 214 -9.29 2.04 -30.16
N HIS A 215 -9.34 2.28 -28.85
CA HIS A 215 -10.11 1.44 -27.90
C HIS A 215 -11.02 2.21 -26.93
N ARG A 216 -12.11 1.54 -26.48
CA ARG A 216 -13.03 2.07 -25.44
C ARG A 216 -12.38 1.91 -24.07
N TYR A 217 -12.51 2.95 -23.24
CA TYR A 217 -12.00 2.93 -21.87
C TYR A 217 -12.75 1.94 -20.97
N ASP A 218 -12.00 1.04 -20.34
CA ASP A 218 -12.53 0.04 -19.42
C ASP A 218 -12.54 0.59 -17.98
N TRP A 219 -13.72 1.08 -17.57
CA TRP A 219 -13.96 1.61 -16.23
C TRP A 219 -13.79 0.57 -15.12
N GLY A 220 -14.09 -0.71 -15.40
CA GLY A 220 -13.96 -1.79 -14.42
C GLY A 220 -12.50 -2.13 -14.14
N LYS A 221 -11.65 -2.01 -15.18
CA LYS A 221 -10.23 -2.32 -15.09
C LYS A 221 -9.37 -1.15 -14.60
N TYR A 222 -9.65 0.07 -15.06
CA TYR A 222 -8.78 1.24 -14.84
C TYR A 222 -9.34 2.22 -13.81
N GLY A 223 -10.58 2.02 -13.37
CA GLY A 223 -11.24 2.92 -12.43
C GLY A 223 -11.56 4.28 -13.04
N CYS A 224 -11.71 5.29 -12.19
CA CYS A 224 -12.09 6.64 -12.61
C CYS A 224 -10.85 7.48 -12.96
N PRO A 225 -10.82 8.13 -14.15
CA PRO A 225 -9.70 8.99 -14.51
C PRO A 225 -9.63 10.25 -13.66
N LEU A 226 -8.39 10.62 -13.33
CA LEU A 226 -8.05 11.85 -12.63
C LEU A 226 -8.05 13.01 -13.61
N ARG A 227 -8.80 14.06 -13.31
CA ARG A 227 -8.83 15.26 -14.13
C ARG A 227 -7.75 16.24 -13.70
N VAL A 228 -6.90 16.62 -14.63
CA VAL A 228 -5.83 17.59 -14.37
C VAL A 228 -5.82 18.63 -15.47
N ASP A 229 -5.67 19.91 -15.12
CA ASP A 229 -5.45 20.95 -16.11
C ASP A 229 -4.08 20.74 -16.77
N PHE A 230 -4.00 20.84 -18.09
CA PHE A 230 -2.74 20.67 -18.83
C PHE A 230 -1.61 21.62 -18.37
N ARG A 231 -1.94 22.74 -17.72
CA ARG A 231 -0.98 23.71 -17.15
C ARG A 231 -0.47 23.30 -15.77
N GLU A 232 -1.20 22.45 -15.07
CA GLU A 232 -0.83 21.98 -13.75
C GLU A 232 0.21 20.86 -13.85
N LYS A 233 1.14 20.85 -12.91
CA LYS A 233 2.11 19.78 -12.75
C LYS A 233 1.49 18.70 -11.88
N PHE A 234 1.51 17.45 -12.33
CA PHE A 234 0.88 16.36 -11.60
C PHE A 234 1.89 15.43 -10.97
N GLN A 235 1.79 15.25 -9.67
CA GLN A 235 2.55 14.25 -8.93
C GLN A 235 1.58 13.17 -8.44
N PRO A 236 1.70 11.92 -8.91
CA PRO A 236 0.90 10.83 -8.40
C PRO A 236 1.29 10.55 -6.94
N VAL A 237 0.29 10.48 -6.06
CA VAL A 237 0.43 10.01 -4.69
C VAL A 237 -0.20 8.62 -4.61
N ILE A 238 0.56 7.66 -4.11
CA ILE A 238 0.22 6.25 -4.17
C ILE A 238 0.18 5.71 -2.75
N GLN A 239 -0.86 4.94 -2.41
CA GLN A 239 -1.01 4.31 -1.10
C GLN A 239 -1.00 2.79 -1.18
N VAL A 240 -0.41 2.20 -0.15
CA VAL A 240 -0.39 0.75 0.09
C VAL A 240 -1.56 0.40 1.00
N SER A 241 -2.36 -0.59 0.59
CA SER A 241 -3.52 -1.08 1.35
C SER A 241 -3.63 -2.59 1.26
N ASP A 242 -4.26 -3.24 2.23
CA ASP A 242 -4.71 -4.64 2.15
C ASP A 242 -6.24 -4.72 2.32
N GLU A 243 -6.74 -5.94 2.53
CA GLU A 243 -8.15 -6.20 2.85
C GLU A 243 -8.61 -5.57 4.18
N ASN A 244 -7.68 -5.23 5.09
CA ASN A 244 -7.94 -4.71 6.42
C ASN A 244 -7.87 -3.17 6.51
N GLY A 245 -7.23 -2.50 5.55
CA GLY A 245 -7.15 -1.05 5.51
C GLY A 245 -5.98 -0.49 4.70
N VAL A 246 -5.77 0.82 4.83
CA VAL A 246 -4.64 1.53 4.23
C VAL A 246 -3.48 1.57 5.23
N TYR A 247 -2.29 1.13 4.82
CA TYR A 247 -1.07 1.14 5.64
C TYR A 247 -0.36 2.49 5.61
N GLY A 248 -0.35 3.17 4.45
CA GLY A 248 0.29 4.47 4.31
C GLY A 248 0.58 4.86 2.86
N ASP A 249 1.15 6.06 2.70
CA ASP A 249 1.67 6.55 1.43
C ASP A 249 3.01 5.87 1.09
N VAL A 250 3.27 5.64 -0.20
CA VAL A 250 4.55 5.15 -0.70
C VAL A 250 5.55 6.30 -0.69
N ASP A 251 6.50 6.25 0.23
CA ASP A 251 7.57 7.24 0.42
C ASP A 251 8.89 6.88 -0.29
N VAL A 252 8.88 5.76 -1.02
CA VAL A 252 10.03 5.26 -1.79
C VAL A 252 9.93 5.59 -3.28
N ASN A 253 10.99 5.27 -4.01
CA ASN A 253 11.06 5.51 -5.45
C ASN A 253 10.15 4.56 -6.23
N PHE A 254 9.37 5.12 -7.15
CA PHE A 254 8.54 4.37 -8.09
C PHE A 254 8.61 5.01 -9.48
N ILE A 255 8.26 4.23 -10.49
CA ILE A 255 8.13 4.70 -11.88
C ILE A 255 6.69 4.67 -12.32
N VAL A 256 6.40 5.46 -13.34
CA VAL A 256 5.14 5.43 -14.07
C VAL A 256 5.42 5.39 -15.57
N TRP A 257 4.71 4.53 -16.28
CA TRP A 257 4.76 4.47 -17.74
C TRP A 257 3.37 4.29 -18.32
N GLU A 258 3.17 4.82 -19.52
CA GLU A 258 1.89 4.71 -20.21
C GLU A 258 1.78 3.34 -20.92
N ILE A 259 0.69 2.62 -20.68
CA ILE A 259 0.56 1.21 -21.11
C ILE A 259 0.06 1.04 -22.55
N HIS A 260 -0.38 2.12 -23.19
CA HIS A 260 -0.89 2.15 -24.56
C HIS A 260 0.09 2.78 -25.56
N GLY A 261 1.32 3.07 -25.13
CA GLY A 261 2.42 3.52 -25.99
C GLY A 261 2.40 5.02 -26.30
N ARG A 262 1.70 5.84 -25.51
CA ARG A 262 1.84 7.29 -25.61
C ARG A 262 3.15 7.76 -24.98
N ASP A 263 3.88 8.61 -25.68
CA ASP A 263 5.17 9.17 -25.28
C ASP A 263 5.17 10.71 -25.24
N ASP A 264 3.99 11.32 -25.36
CA ASP A 264 3.85 12.76 -25.51
C ASP A 264 3.97 13.53 -24.18
N TYR A 265 4.02 12.84 -23.04
CA TYR A 265 4.25 13.42 -21.71
C TYR A 265 5.74 13.47 -21.34
N THR A 266 6.11 14.33 -20.38
CA THR A 266 7.47 14.39 -19.85
C THR A 266 7.50 14.73 -18.37
N PHE A 267 8.69 14.87 -17.80
CA PHE A 267 8.93 15.17 -16.39
C PHE A 267 9.52 16.57 -16.25
N ASN A 268 9.10 17.30 -15.23
CA ASN A 268 9.53 18.70 -15.07
C ASN A 268 10.94 18.87 -14.48
N SER A 269 11.49 17.83 -13.85
CA SER A 269 12.81 17.87 -13.20
C SER A 269 13.83 17.07 -13.99
N THR A 270 15.05 17.61 -14.09
CA THR A 270 16.17 16.89 -14.71
C THR A 270 16.92 16.06 -13.67
N MET A 271 17.71 15.07 -14.11
CA MET A 271 18.54 14.24 -13.22
C MET A 271 19.44 15.10 -12.32
N LYS A 272 20.01 16.18 -12.86
CA LYS A 272 20.82 17.15 -12.10
C LYS A 272 20.03 17.88 -11.02
N GLN A 273 18.79 18.30 -11.31
CA GLN A 273 17.93 18.98 -10.33
C GLN A 273 17.47 18.03 -9.23
N SER A 274 17.28 16.75 -9.55
CA SER A 274 16.96 15.69 -8.59
C SER A 274 18.16 15.25 -7.73
N GLY A 275 19.36 15.76 -8.01
CA GLY A 275 20.58 15.47 -7.23
C GLY A 275 21.36 14.23 -7.66
N CYS A 276 21.08 13.68 -8.84
CA CYS A 276 21.84 12.54 -9.36
C CYS A 276 23.31 12.90 -9.59
N LEU A 277 24.20 11.98 -9.24
CA LEU A 277 25.63 12.07 -9.49
C LEU A 277 26.01 11.38 -10.81
N ASN A 278 25.33 10.28 -11.10
CA ASN A 278 25.48 9.50 -12.33
C ASN A 278 24.18 9.51 -13.13
N GLU A 279 24.25 9.14 -14.40
CA GLU A 279 23.06 8.99 -15.24
C GLU A 279 22.11 7.95 -14.64
N ALA A 280 20.85 8.36 -14.42
CA ALA A 280 19.82 7.47 -13.91
C ALA A 280 19.29 6.57 -15.03
N GLN A 281 18.77 5.40 -14.66
CA GLN A 281 18.03 4.55 -15.61
C GLN A 281 16.79 5.29 -16.11
N THR A 282 16.47 5.11 -17.38
CA THR A 282 15.24 5.61 -18.02
C THR A 282 14.45 4.45 -18.60
N TRP A 283 13.14 4.60 -18.73
CA TRP A 283 12.24 3.59 -19.28
C TRP A 283 12.72 3.10 -20.65
N LYS A 284 13.17 4.03 -21.51
CA LYS A 284 13.73 3.71 -22.83
C LYS A 284 14.96 2.79 -22.74
N THR A 285 15.96 3.18 -21.92
CA THR A 285 17.18 2.37 -21.77
C THR A 285 16.89 1.00 -21.15
N MET A 286 15.92 0.93 -20.23
CA MET A 286 15.53 -0.34 -19.61
C MET A 286 14.79 -1.26 -20.58
N MET A 287 13.94 -0.71 -21.47
CA MET A 287 13.31 -1.48 -22.55
C MET A 287 14.35 -2.03 -23.53
N GLU A 288 15.31 -1.22 -23.98
CA GLU A 288 16.39 -1.64 -24.89
C GLU A 288 17.28 -2.74 -24.28
N MET A 289 17.51 -2.69 -22.95
CA MET A 289 18.27 -3.74 -22.25
C MET A 289 17.48 -5.04 -22.05
N ASN A 290 16.14 -4.98 -22.06
CA ASN A 290 15.26 -6.08 -21.69
C ASN A 290 14.17 -6.35 -22.75
N GLU A 291 14.50 -6.26 -24.04
CA GLU A 291 13.53 -6.37 -25.15
C GLU A 291 12.70 -7.66 -25.13
N ASN A 292 13.22 -8.74 -24.53
CA ASN A 292 12.56 -10.05 -24.48
C ASN A 292 11.58 -10.22 -23.30
N LEU A 293 11.47 -9.23 -22.40
CA LEU A 293 10.62 -9.30 -21.22
C LEU A 293 9.28 -8.58 -21.45
N PRO A 294 8.19 -9.05 -20.81
CA PRO A 294 6.96 -8.26 -20.78
C PRO A 294 7.21 -6.92 -20.08
N LEU A 295 6.48 -5.86 -20.48
CA LEU A 295 6.68 -4.49 -19.97
C LEU A 295 6.72 -4.43 -18.43
N ASP A 296 5.92 -5.25 -17.74
CA ASP A 296 5.86 -5.30 -16.28
C ASP A 296 7.12 -5.82 -15.59
N MET A 297 8.01 -6.49 -16.33
CA MET A 297 9.26 -7.06 -15.86
C MET A 297 10.50 -6.34 -16.41
N VAL A 298 10.31 -5.29 -17.21
CA VAL A 298 11.41 -4.53 -17.82
C VAL A 298 12.20 -3.76 -16.76
N TRP A 299 11.50 -3.11 -15.84
CA TRP A 299 12.12 -2.33 -14.77
C TRP A 299 11.41 -2.62 -13.44
N GLY A 300 12.18 -2.92 -12.41
CA GLY A 300 11.68 -3.26 -11.10
C GLY A 300 12.78 -3.22 -10.04
N PRO A 301 12.45 -3.63 -8.80
CA PRO A 301 13.42 -3.66 -7.71
C PRO A 301 14.64 -4.54 -7.99
N GLU A 302 14.48 -5.57 -8.82
CA GLU A 302 15.51 -6.52 -9.21
C GLU A 302 16.68 -5.92 -10.00
N ASN A 303 16.42 -4.83 -10.74
CA ASN A 303 17.41 -4.23 -11.64
C ASN A 303 17.54 -2.71 -11.45
N TYR A 304 16.86 -2.14 -10.45
CA TYR A 304 16.98 -0.74 -10.07
C TYR A 304 18.36 -0.40 -9.50
N ARG A 305 18.91 0.72 -9.94
CA ARG A 305 20.18 1.28 -9.44
C ARG A 305 20.01 2.76 -9.09
N PRO A 306 20.32 3.17 -7.85
CA PRO A 306 20.22 4.57 -7.46
C PRO A 306 21.27 5.42 -8.17
N CYS A 307 20.87 6.59 -8.69
CA CYS A 307 21.77 7.55 -9.35
C CYS A 307 22.62 8.39 -8.38
N PHE A 308 22.40 8.24 -7.07
CA PHE A 308 23.02 9.03 -6.00
C PHE A 308 24.32 8.44 -5.45
N SER A 309 24.73 7.26 -5.93
CA SER A 309 25.93 6.59 -5.46
C SER A 309 27.16 6.95 -6.31
N TYR A 310 28.25 7.35 -5.68
CA TYR A 310 29.56 7.53 -6.34
C TYR A 310 30.16 6.23 -6.86
N ALA A 311 29.79 5.09 -6.25
CA ALA A 311 30.37 3.79 -6.56
C ALA A 311 29.69 3.08 -7.74
N ILE A 312 28.47 3.49 -8.10
CA ILE A 312 27.59 2.77 -9.02
C ILE A 312 27.00 3.77 -10.02
N GLY A 313 27.33 3.62 -11.30
CA GLY A 313 26.72 4.39 -12.40
C GLY A 313 27.71 4.80 -13.48
N LYS A 314 27.19 5.22 -14.64
CA LYS A 314 28.00 5.81 -15.71
C LYS A 314 27.96 7.34 -15.56
N PRO A 315 29.11 8.04 -15.64
CA PRO A 315 29.11 9.48 -15.81
C PRO A 315 28.50 9.77 -17.19
N GLY A 316 27.32 10.38 -17.20
CA GLY A 316 26.52 10.63 -18.40
C GLY A 316 25.84 11.99 -18.37
N ASP A 317 24.85 12.18 -19.24
CA ASP A 317 24.15 13.46 -19.38
C ASP A 317 23.07 13.64 -18.31
N LEU A 318 23.36 14.47 -17.31
CA LEU A 318 22.43 14.78 -16.22
C LEU A 318 21.34 15.81 -16.61
N SER A 319 21.32 16.29 -17.86
CA SER A 319 20.31 17.21 -18.37
C SER A 319 19.00 16.53 -18.78
N GLN A 320 19.01 15.21 -18.94
CA GLN A 320 17.83 14.40 -19.25
C GLN A 320 16.75 14.51 -18.16
N PRO A 321 15.47 14.35 -18.53
CA PRO A 321 14.37 14.29 -17.56
C PRO A 321 14.57 13.12 -16.60
N TYR A 322 14.26 13.35 -15.32
CA TYR A 322 14.28 12.31 -14.31
C TYR A 322 12.92 11.60 -14.31
N GLU A 323 12.87 10.30 -14.59
CA GLU A 323 11.61 9.56 -14.75
C GLU A 323 11.13 8.87 -13.46
N ILE A 324 11.95 8.91 -12.39
CA ILE A 324 11.63 8.30 -11.11
C ILE A 324 10.89 9.32 -10.24
N LEU A 325 9.79 8.86 -9.64
CA LEU A 325 8.91 9.64 -8.79
C LEU A 325 9.02 9.14 -7.34
N ASN A 326 8.83 10.06 -6.41
CA ASN A 326 8.80 9.82 -4.98
C ASN A 326 7.98 10.95 -4.36
N ILE A 327 7.18 10.70 -3.33
CA ILE A 327 6.41 11.74 -2.63
C ILE A 327 7.27 12.93 -2.16
N SER A 328 8.53 12.66 -1.80
CA SER A 328 9.49 13.66 -1.31
C SER A 328 10.20 14.39 -2.45
N ASN A 329 10.25 13.81 -3.65
CA ASN A 329 10.88 14.47 -4.79
C ASN A 329 9.91 15.47 -5.42
N LYS A 330 10.41 16.62 -5.90
CA LYS A 330 9.55 17.64 -6.55
C LYS A 330 9.36 17.36 -8.04
N ASN A 331 9.40 16.08 -8.42
CA ASN A 331 9.27 15.64 -9.79
C ASN A 331 7.80 15.35 -10.11
N HIS A 332 7.35 15.86 -11.24
CA HIS A 332 5.96 15.88 -11.65
C HIS A 332 5.87 15.54 -13.14
N LEU A 333 4.80 14.84 -13.48
CA LEU A 333 4.34 14.68 -14.85
C LEU A 333 3.86 16.01 -15.40
N VAL A 334 4.27 16.30 -16.63
CA VAL A 334 3.84 17.44 -17.42
C VAL A 334 3.46 16.98 -18.82
N TRP A 335 2.49 17.66 -19.40
CA TRP A 335 1.91 17.29 -20.69
C TRP A 335 2.24 18.32 -21.76
N PRO A 336 2.26 17.91 -23.04
CA PRO A 336 2.44 18.83 -24.14
C PRO A 336 1.16 19.66 -24.30
N THR A 337 1.30 20.88 -24.79
CA THR A 337 0.22 21.87 -24.78
C THR A 337 -0.65 21.78 -26.02
N ASP A 338 -1.95 21.51 -25.82
CA ASP A 338 -3.13 22.11 -26.50
C ASP A 338 -4.35 21.17 -26.70
N HIS A 339 -4.28 19.89 -26.30
CA HIS A 339 -5.35 18.91 -26.53
C HIS A 339 -5.78 18.16 -25.26
N VAL A 340 -7.06 17.75 -25.23
CA VAL A 340 -7.58 16.82 -24.22
C VAL A 340 -6.94 15.45 -24.48
N GLY A 341 -6.18 14.97 -23.50
CA GLY A 341 -5.49 13.69 -23.56
C GLY A 341 -6.01 12.75 -22.48
N MET A 342 -6.13 11.47 -22.83
CA MET A 342 -6.35 10.39 -21.87
C MET A 342 -5.09 9.55 -21.81
N TYR A 343 -4.58 9.32 -20.61
CA TYR A 343 -3.36 8.58 -20.33
C TYR A 343 -3.69 7.48 -19.33
N VAL A 344 -3.26 6.24 -19.59
CA VAL A 344 -3.37 5.17 -18.62
C VAL A 344 -1.98 4.78 -18.18
N PHE A 345 -1.64 5.14 -16.96
CA PHE A 345 -0.34 4.88 -16.36
C PHE A 345 -0.37 3.62 -15.54
N ARG A 346 0.70 2.85 -15.64
CA ARG A 346 1.04 1.82 -14.67
C ARG A 346 2.16 2.34 -13.80
N ALA A 347 2.00 2.21 -12.48
CA ALA A 347 3.01 2.52 -11.50
C ALA A 347 3.66 1.25 -10.96
N LYS A 348 4.96 1.29 -10.69
CA LYS A 348 5.69 0.19 -10.04
C LYS A 348 6.74 0.73 -9.08
N VAL A 349 6.78 0.17 -7.88
CA VAL A 349 7.81 0.50 -6.87
C VAL A 349 9.15 -0.09 -7.31
N LEU A 350 10.21 0.71 -7.18
CA LEU A 350 11.58 0.33 -7.58
C LEU A 350 12.49 0.02 -6.40
N ASP A 351 12.12 0.41 -5.18
CA ASP A 351 12.99 0.21 -4.03
C ASP A 351 13.03 -1.27 -3.62
N PRO A 352 14.21 -1.94 -3.68
CA PRO A 352 14.34 -3.36 -3.36
C PRO A 352 14.24 -3.67 -1.87
N ASN A 353 14.32 -2.66 -1.00
CA ASN A 353 14.18 -2.82 0.44
C ASN A 353 12.77 -2.53 0.95
N PHE A 354 11.83 -2.09 0.09
CA PHE A 354 10.51 -1.66 0.54
C PHE A 354 9.53 -2.80 0.82
N SER A 355 9.42 -3.78 -0.07
CA SER A 355 8.49 -4.90 0.11
C SER A 355 8.98 -6.16 -0.60
N PHE A 356 8.54 -7.34 -0.12
CA PHE A 356 8.66 -8.60 -0.85
C PHE A 356 7.65 -8.72 -2.00
N CYS A 357 6.54 -7.99 -1.92
CA CYS A 357 5.45 -8.07 -2.89
C CYS A 357 5.81 -7.36 -4.20
N ASN A 358 5.30 -7.86 -5.33
CA ASN A 358 5.39 -7.15 -6.60
C ASN A 358 4.34 -6.03 -6.64
N LEU A 359 4.77 -4.87 -6.16
CA LEU A 359 3.91 -3.74 -5.95
C LEU A 359 3.67 -2.93 -7.24
N THR A 360 2.50 -3.10 -7.86
CA THR A 360 2.06 -2.36 -9.06
C THR A 360 0.65 -1.77 -8.96
N ALA A 361 0.44 -0.59 -9.56
CA ALA A 361 -0.86 0.08 -9.63
C ALA A 361 -1.19 0.50 -11.06
N ILE A 362 -2.46 0.68 -11.38
CA ILE A 362 -2.89 1.28 -12.65
C ILE A 362 -3.82 2.45 -12.32
N PHE A 363 -3.62 3.57 -13.00
CA PHE A 363 -4.46 4.74 -12.88
C PHE A 363 -4.55 5.48 -14.20
N ALA A 364 -5.65 6.21 -14.39
CA ALA A 364 -5.85 7.02 -15.58
C ALA A 364 -5.84 8.50 -15.25
N VAL A 365 -5.38 9.31 -16.21
CA VAL A 365 -5.39 10.77 -16.14
C VAL A 365 -6.03 11.33 -17.41
N GLU A 366 -7.03 12.18 -17.23
CA GLU A 366 -7.68 13.00 -18.25
C GLU A 366 -7.12 14.42 -18.15
N THR A 367 -6.33 14.85 -19.13
CA THR A 367 -5.85 16.23 -19.21
C THR A 367 -6.91 17.11 -19.85
N ILE A 368 -7.19 18.24 -19.21
CA ILE A 368 -8.17 19.21 -19.69
C ILE A 368 -7.41 20.43 -20.15
N GLY A 369 -7.57 20.79 -21.42
CA GLY A 369 -6.96 21.97 -22.00
C GLY A 369 -7.63 22.33 -23.32
N VAL A 370 -8.10 23.57 -23.43
CA VAL A 370 -8.58 24.14 -24.68
C VAL A 370 -7.86 25.47 -24.86
N ILE A 371 -6.76 25.48 -25.60
CA ILE A 371 -6.41 26.68 -26.36
C ILE A 371 -7.04 26.44 -27.73
N PRO A 372 -8.24 26.99 -28.03
CA PRO A 372 -8.76 26.87 -29.37
C PRO A 372 -7.73 27.54 -30.29
N LYS A 373 -7.15 26.78 -31.22
CA LYS A 373 -6.32 27.37 -32.28
C LYS A 373 -7.14 28.50 -32.89
N PRO A 374 -6.63 29.76 -32.94
CA PRO A 374 -7.40 30.86 -33.48
C PRO A 374 -7.81 30.48 -34.89
N ASN A 375 -9.12 30.31 -35.10
CA ASN A 375 -9.64 29.90 -36.39
C ASN A 375 -9.37 31.04 -37.36
N VAL A 376 -8.47 30.82 -38.31
CA VAL A 376 -8.05 31.82 -39.31
C VAL A 376 -9.25 32.41 -40.04
N TYR A 377 -10.29 31.61 -40.28
CA TYR A 377 -11.54 32.08 -40.89
C TYR A 377 -12.32 33.03 -39.98
N LEU A 378 -12.31 32.81 -38.67
CA LEU A 378 -13.02 33.64 -37.70
C LEU A 378 -12.30 34.99 -37.52
N VAL A 379 -10.95 34.97 -37.50
CA VAL A 379 -10.13 36.17 -37.49
C VAL A 379 -10.31 36.96 -38.80
N ALA A 380 -10.29 36.29 -39.95
CA ALA A 380 -10.51 36.92 -41.25
C ALA A 380 -11.91 37.51 -41.38
N ALA A 381 -12.95 36.82 -40.89
CA ALA A 381 -14.32 37.33 -40.88
C ALA A 381 -14.46 38.60 -40.03
N PHE A 382 -13.82 38.63 -38.85
CA PHE A 382 -13.81 39.83 -37.99
C PHE A 382 -13.12 41.02 -38.68
N LEU A 383 -11.96 40.80 -39.31
CA LEU A 383 -11.24 41.84 -40.04
C LEU A 383 -12.04 42.35 -41.25
N PHE A 384 -12.74 41.45 -41.95
CA PHE A 384 -13.60 41.82 -43.08
C PHE A 384 -14.79 42.69 -42.64
N ILE A 385 -15.46 42.32 -41.53
CA ILE A 385 -16.55 43.13 -40.95
C ILE A 385 -16.02 44.50 -40.53
N LEU A 386 -14.86 44.57 -39.89
CA LEU A 386 -14.26 45.83 -39.46
C LEU A 386 -13.94 46.76 -40.65
N MET A 387 -13.39 46.19 -41.74
CA MET A 387 -13.15 46.91 -42.99
C MET A 387 -14.44 47.44 -43.62
N LEU A 388 -15.50 46.63 -43.65
CA LEU A 388 -16.82 47.07 -44.16
C LEU A 388 -17.41 48.19 -43.32
N VAL A 389 -17.30 48.13 -41.99
CA VAL A 389 -17.76 49.20 -41.10
C VAL A 389 -16.96 50.48 -41.34
N PHE A 390 -15.64 50.40 -41.48
CA PHE A 390 -14.84 51.58 -41.81
C PHE A 390 -15.21 52.18 -43.17
N PHE A 391 -15.41 51.33 -44.19
CA PHE A 391 -15.75 51.79 -45.54
C PHE A 391 -17.14 52.43 -45.57
N THR A 392 -18.12 51.85 -44.89
CA THR A 392 -19.47 52.42 -44.78
C THR A 392 -19.47 53.77 -44.06
N ILE A 393 -18.70 53.92 -42.97
CA ILE A 393 -18.53 55.20 -42.28
C ILE A 393 -17.89 56.25 -43.22
N LEU A 394 -16.86 55.86 -43.98
CA LEU A 394 -16.18 56.75 -44.94
C LEU A 394 -17.10 57.21 -46.07
N VAL A 395 -17.92 56.30 -46.61
CA VAL A 395 -18.88 56.63 -47.67
C VAL A 395 -20.00 57.54 -47.13
N LEU A 396 -20.53 57.23 -45.95
CA LEU A 396 -21.56 58.06 -45.30
C LEU A 396 -21.02 59.46 -44.95
N SER A 397 -19.79 59.55 -44.45
CA SER A 397 -19.16 60.84 -44.14
C SER A 397 -18.89 61.66 -45.40
N TYR A 398 -18.49 61.02 -46.50
CA TYR A 398 -18.33 61.68 -47.80
C TYR A 398 -19.66 62.25 -48.32
N PHE A 399 -20.74 61.47 -48.30
CA PHE A 399 -22.05 61.95 -48.73
C PHE A 399 -22.59 63.05 -47.80
N HIS A 400 -22.35 62.95 -46.49
CA HIS A 400 -22.69 63.99 -45.54
C HIS A 400 -21.94 65.30 -45.83
N TYR A 401 -20.63 65.21 -46.06
CA TYR A 401 -19.79 66.34 -46.44
C TYR A 401 -20.25 66.96 -47.77
N GLN A 402 -20.56 66.14 -48.78
CA GLN A 402 -21.04 66.61 -50.07
C GLN A 402 -22.42 67.29 -49.95
N ARG A 403 -23.30 66.81 -49.06
CA ARG A 403 -24.59 67.45 -48.78
C ARG A 403 -24.41 68.82 -48.15
N ILE A 404 -23.52 68.95 -47.16
CA ILE A 404 -23.17 70.25 -46.54
C ILE A 404 -22.55 71.18 -47.59
N TYR A 405 -21.59 70.70 -48.37
CA TYR A 405 -20.92 71.50 -49.41
C TYR A 405 -21.90 72.00 -50.47
N ARG A 406 -22.90 71.20 -50.87
CA ARG A 406 -23.97 71.63 -51.77
C ARG A 406 -24.89 72.67 -51.13
N GLN A 407 -25.19 72.58 -49.83
CA GLN A 407 -26.00 73.60 -49.15
C GLN A 407 -25.33 74.98 -49.15
N TYR A 408 -24.00 75.04 -48.97
CA TYR A 408 -23.25 76.30 -48.97
C TYR A 408 -23.02 76.94 -50.35
N ILE A 409 -23.20 76.20 -51.46
CA ILE A 409 -23.07 76.75 -52.82
C ILE A 409 -24.39 77.28 -53.38
N TYR A 410 -25.54 76.76 -52.93
CA TYR A 410 -26.86 77.11 -53.49
C TYR A 410 -27.71 78.06 -52.63
N GLU A 411 -27.21 78.55 -51.49
CA GLU A 411 -27.81 79.68 -50.79
C GLU A 411 -27.17 81.01 -51.22
N PRO A 412 -27.89 81.91 -51.91
CA PRO A 412 -27.37 83.24 -52.21
C PRO A 412 -27.28 84.07 -50.93
N LEU A 413 -26.06 84.35 -50.49
CA LEU A 413 -25.72 85.48 -49.62
C LEU A 413 -26.03 86.78 -50.36
N HIS A 414 -27.30 87.22 -50.36
CA HIS A 414 -27.72 88.64 -50.30
C HIS A 414 -29.25 88.78 -50.43
N LYS A 415 -29.90 89.13 -49.33
CA LYS A 415 -31.16 89.91 -49.35
C LYS A 415 -30.77 91.40 -49.32
N PRO A 416 -31.23 92.24 -50.27
CA PRO A 416 -30.87 93.66 -50.31
C PRO A 416 -31.51 94.46 -49.16
N GLN A 417 -30.77 95.40 -48.59
CA GLN A 417 -31.27 96.40 -47.64
C GLN A 417 -32.26 97.35 -48.35
N ASN A 418 -33.48 97.45 -47.82
CA ASN A 418 -34.45 98.46 -48.21
C ASN A 418 -34.09 99.84 -47.62
N LYS A 419 -33.90 100.81 -48.51
CA LYS A 419 -34.15 102.27 -48.42
C LYS A 419 -34.04 102.94 -47.04
N GLN A 420 -33.00 103.77 -46.88
CA GLN A 420 -33.11 105.04 -46.13
C GLN A 420 -33.37 106.19 -47.12
N LYS A 421 -34.52 106.86 -46.97
CA LYS A 421 -34.79 108.17 -47.56
C LYS A 421 -33.98 109.22 -46.78
N LYS A 422 -33.31 110.13 -47.49
CA LYS A 422 -32.92 111.46 -46.96
C LYS A 422 -33.92 112.49 -47.48
N ASN A 423 -34.25 113.45 -46.60
CA ASN A 423 -34.79 114.75 -46.98
C ASN A 423 -33.83 115.49 -47.90
#